data_AF-A0A1F5DZX5-F1
#
_entry.id   AF-A0A1F5DZX5-F1
#
_cell.length_a   1.000
_cell.length_b   1.000
_cell.length_c   1.000
_cell.angle_alpha   90.00
_cell.angle_beta   90.00
_cell.angle_gamma   90.00
#
_symmetry.space_group_name_H-M   'P 1'
#
loop_
_entity.id
_entity.type
_entity.pdbx_description
1 polymer ?
#
loop_
_entity_poly.entity_id
_entity_poly.type
_entity_poly.pdbx_seq_one_letter_code
_entity_poly.pdbx_strand_id
1 'polypeptide(L)'
;MNMVDLTLLQSVSYIAGALGVCVAAVFYVLNLRISQVNMKANTETRQFQLLMQLSGPQLTKEGFRTFLEFVSMEWKDYDDFEKKYGSDANPESLVVRDFIGTWYNKAGLLLRYGMIDGELLYDFLGYDSISLWNKYGEIVRTQRKLYSVPEMYRDWGYLYDEMVKIATRRGLDTKKTQEPTYTDELRRKLAAKST
;
A
#
# COMPACT_ATOMS: atom_id res chain seq x y z
N MET A 1 -60.32 21.40 -43.41
CA MET A 1 -59.28 21.09 -42.41
C MET A 1 -59.14 22.33 -41.55
N ASN A 2 -59.77 22.31 -40.37
CA ASN A 2 -60.03 23.52 -39.58
C ASN A 2 -58.78 23.94 -38.80
N MET A 3 -58.58 25.25 -38.63
CA MET A 3 -57.46 25.87 -37.89
C MET A 3 -57.21 25.25 -36.50
N VAL A 4 -58.27 24.69 -35.88
CA VAL A 4 -58.24 23.96 -34.60
C VAL A 4 -57.40 22.67 -34.65
N ASP A 5 -57.45 21.92 -35.76
CA ASP A 5 -56.67 20.68 -35.95
C ASP A 5 -55.16 20.97 -36.03
N LEU A 6 -54.79 22.09 -36.66
CA LEU A 6 -53.40 22.49 -36.83
C LEU A 6 -52.77 22.92 -35.50
N THR A 7 -53.52 23.68 -34.68
CA THR A 7 -53.10 24.07 -33.33
C THR A 7 -53.01 22.88 -32.37
N LEU A 8 -53.88 21.88 -32.52
CA LEU A 8 -53.87 20.69 -31.68
C LEU A 8 -52.69 19.78 -32.03
N LEU A 9 -52.39 19.61 -33.32
CA LEU A 9 -51.22 18.88 -33.81
C LEU A 9 -49.90 19.53 -33.37
N GLN A 10 -49.80 20.86 -33.46
CA GLN A 10 -48.64 21.60 -32.95
C GLN A 10 -48.50 21.46 -31.44
N SER A 11 -49.58 21.58 -30.68
CA SER A 11 -49.57 21.43 -29.22
C SER A 11 -49.11 20.03 -28.78
N VAL A 12 -49.59 18.99 -29.46
CA VAL A 12 -49.13 17.60 -29.23
C VAL A 12 -47.66 17.43 -29.57
N SER A 13 -47.18 18.04 -30.65
CA SER A 13 -45.77 18.02 -31.05
C SER A 13 -44.86 18.73 -30.03
N TYR A 14 -45.27 19.88 -29.49
CA TYR A 14 -44.54 20.57 -28.42
C TYR A 14 -44.49 19.76 -27.13
N ILE A 15 -45.59 19.13 -26.72
CA ILE A 15 -45.64 18.27 -25.54
C ILE A 15 -44.75 17.03 -25.74
N ALA A 16 -44.79 16.40 -26.91
CA ALA A 16 -43.94 15.27 -27.25
C ALA A 16 -42.44 15.65 -27.26
N GLY A 17 -42.10 16.81 -27.82
CA GLY A 17 -40.74 17.34 -27.79
C GLY A 17 -40.24 17.65 -26.37
N ALA A 18 -41.06 18.30 -25.55
CA ALA A 18 -40.74 18.60 -24.15
C ALA A 18 -40.54 17.32 -23.32
N LEU A 19 -41.39 16.32 -23.51
CA LEU A 19 -41.25 15.01 -22.86
C LEU A 19 -39.98 14.28 -23.31
N GLY A 20 -39.62 14.36 -24.60
CA GLY A 20 -38.39 13.76 -25.13
C GLY A 20 -37.13 14.35 -24.48
N VAL A 21 -37.07 15.68 -24.31
CA VAL A 21 -35.93 16.35 -23.65
C VAL A 21 -35.85 15.98 -22.17
N CYS A 22 -36.98 15.92 -21.46
CA CYS A 22 -37.02 15.52 -20.06
C CYS A 22 -36.54 14.07 -19.86
N VAL A 23 -36.99 13.14 -20.70
CA VAL A 23 -36.56 11.74 -20.66
C VAL A 23 -35.06 11.61 -20.95
N ALA A 24 -34.55 12.34 -21.95
CA ALA A 24 -33.12 12.35 -22.27
C ALA A 24 -32.26 12.89 -21.12
N ALA A 25 -32.70 13.96 -20.45
CA ALA A 25 -32.00 14.52 -19.29
C ALA A 25 -31.95 13.56 -18.11
N VAL A 26 -33.06 12.87 -17.81
CA VAL A 26 -33.11 11.84 -16.75
C VAL A 26 -32.19 10.67 -17.07
N PHE A 27 -32.22 10.17 -18.30
CA PHE A 27 -31.32 9.09 -18.75
C PHE A 27 -29.84 9.51 -18.67
N TYR A 28 -29.51 10.75 -19.03
CA TYR A 28 -28.14 11.26 -18.93
C TYR A 28 -27.65 11.30 -17.48
N VAL A 29 -28.46 11.82 -16.56
CA VAL A 29 -28.11 11.86 -15.12
C VAL A 29 -27.96 10.46 -14.54
N LEU A 30 -28.84 9.51 -14.90
CA LEU A 30 -28.72 8.12 -14.48
C LEU A 30 -27.44 7.46 -15.04
N ASN A 31 -27.12 7.69 -16.31
CA ASN A 31 -25.87 7.20 -16.91
C ASN A 31 -24.63 7.81 -16.25
N LEU A 32 -24.65 9.10 -15.90
CA LEU A 32 -23.56 9.72 -15.17
C LEU A 32 -23.38 9.10 -13.77
N ARG A 33 -24.48 8.83 -13.06
CA ARG A 33 -24.42 8.17 -11.74
C ARG A 33 -23.92 6.73 -11.84
N ILE A 34 -24.41 5.96 -12.81
CA ILE A 34 -23.93 4.60 -13.06
C ILE A 34 -22.45 4.61 -13.46
N SER A 35 -22.04 5.56 -14.31
CA SER A 35 -20.64 5.76 -14.68
C SER A 35 -19.77 6.10 -13.47
N GLN A 36 -20.22 6.98 -12.57
CA GLN A 36 -19.51 7.30 -11.32
C GLN A 36 -19.39 6.09 -10.38
N VAL A 37 -20.47 5.32 -10.21
CA VAL A 37 -20.46 4.09 -9.41
C VAL A 37 -19.51 3.05 -10.01
N ASN A 38 -19.55 2.86 -11.33
CA ASN A 38 -18.67 1.96 -12.04
C ASN A 38 -17.20 2.43 -11.98
N MET A 39 -16.94 3.73 -12.09
CA MET A 39 -15.60 4.29 -11.92
C MET A 39 -15.08 4.03 -10.52
N LYS A 40 -15.90 4.24 -9.47
CA LYS A 40 -15.52 3.98 -8.08
C LYS A 40 -15.25 2.48 -7.85
N ALA A 41 -16.15 1.61 -8.30
CA ALA A 41 -15.96 0.16 -8.20
C ALA A 41 -14.71 -0.32 -8.97
N ASN A 42 -14.41 0.31 -10.11
CA ASN A 42 -13.20 0.02 -10.89
C ASN A 42 -11.93 0.51 -10.18
N THR A 43 -11.98 1.68 -9.52
CA THR A 43 -10.87 2.17 -8.69
C THR A 43 -10.60 1.24 -7.50
N GLU A 44 -11.63 0.84 -6.76
CA GLU A 44 -11.51 -0.10 -5.63
C GLU A 44 -10.95 -1.46 -6.10
N THR A 45 -11.47 -1.99 -7.21
CA THR A 45 -10.97 -3.22 -7.83
C THR A 45 -9.49 -3.10 -8.20
N ARG A 46 -9.09 -1.97 -8.78
CA ARG A 46 -7.70 -1.70 -9.17
C ARG A 46 -6.79 -1.59 -7.95
N GLN A 47 -7.22 -0.93 -6.88
CA GLN A 47 -6.47 -0.83 -5.63
C GLN A 47 -6.25 -2.23 -5.02
N PHE A 48 -7.30 -3.05 -4.97
CA PHE A 48 -7.18 -4.43 -4.49
C PHE A 48 -6.26 -5.28 -5.37
N GLN A 49 -6.33 -5.13 -6.69
CA GLN A 49 -5.41 -5.81 -7.62
C GLN A 49 -3.95 -5.38 -7.39
N LEU A 50 -3.68 -4.09 -7.18
CA LEU A 50 -2.33 -3.60 -6.87
C LEU A 50 -1.83 -4.17 -5.54
N LEU A 51 -2.67 -4.25 -4.51
CA LEU A 51 -2.33 -4.88 -3.24
C LEU A 51 -2.00 -6.37 -3.41
N MET A 52 -2.84 -7.11 -4.15
CA MET A 52 -2.62 -8.53 -4.41
C MET A 52 -1.33 -8.78 -5.20
N GLN A 53 -1.01 -7.91 -6.16
CA GLN A 53 0.26 -7.98 -6.90
C GLN A 53 1.46 -7.67 -6.01
N LEU A 54 1.33 -6.68 -5.12
CA LEU A 54 2.36 -6.34 -4.15
C LEU A 54 2.58 -7.49 -3.16
N SER A 55 1.52 -8.15 -2.68
CA SER A 55 1.61 -9.23 -1.70
C SER A 55 2.08 -10.57 -2.26
N GLY A 56 1.96 -10.78 -3.58
CA GLY A 56 2.25 -12.07 -4.24
C GLY A 56 3.57 -12.72 -3.81
N PRO A 57 4.73 -12.03 -3.92
CA PRO A 57 6.02 -12.60 -3.52
C PRO A 57 6.12 -12.95 -2.03
N GLN A 58 5.51 -12.15 -1.15
CA GLN A 58 5.57 -12.36 0.30
C GLN A 58 4.69 -13.51 0.80
N LEU A 59 3.57 -13.78 0.12
CA LEU A 59 2.65 -14.87 0.48
C LEU A 59 3.17 -16.27 0.11
N THR A 60 4.35 -16.35 -0.52
CA THR A 60 5.03 -17.63 -0.75
C THR A 60 5.75 -18.11 0.51
N LYS A 61 5.99 -19.42 0.63
CA LYS A 61 6.77 -19.98 1.75
C LYS A 61 8.18 -19.39 1.82
N GLU A 62 8.76 -19.09 0.67
CA GLU A 62 10.08 -18.48 0.55
C GLU A 62 10.06 -17.02 1.00
N GLY A 63 9.13 -16.22 0.46
CA GLY A 63 8.96 -14.82 0.87
C GLY A 63 8.69 -14.68 2.37
N PHE A 64 7.88 -15.56 2.95
CA PHE A 64 7.66 -15.57 4.39
C PHE A 64 8.92 -15.98 5.19
N ARG A 65 9.75 -16.90 4.68
CA ARG A 65 11.06 -17.20 5.31
C ARG A 65 12.00 -16.01 5.24
N THR A 66 12.10 -15.34 4.08
CA THR A 66 12.89 -14.11 3.92
C THR A 66 12.42 -13.04 4.89
N PHE A 67 11.10 -12.89 5.06
CA PHE A 67 10.54 -11.99 6.05
C PHE A 67 10.99 -12.37 7.47
N LEU A 68 10.84 -13.65 7.87
CA LEU A 68 11.27 -14.17 9.18
C LEU A 68 12.76 -13.96 9.43
N GLU A 69 13.60 -14.20 8.43
CA GLU A 69 15.04 -13.97 8.52
C GLU A 69 15.31 -12.48 8.76
N PHE A 70 14.70 -11.60 7.98
CA PHE A 70 14.80 -10.16 8.17
C PHE A 70 14.38 -9.75 9.59
N VAL A 71 13.15 -10.05 10.03
CA VAL A 71 12.68 -9.64 11.37
C VAL A 71 13.49 -10.23 12.53
N SER A 72 14.21 -11.33 12.32
CA SER A 72 15.03 -11.99 13.34
C SER A 72 16.48 -11.49 13.42
N MET A 73 16.93 -10.61 12.52
CA MET A 73 18.28 -10.05 12.59
C MET A 73 18.47 -9.22 13.87
N GLU A 74 19.60 -9.40 14.55
CA GLU A 74 19.89 -8.74 15.82
C GLU A 74 21.28 -8.11 15.79
N TRP A 75 21.35 -6.84 16.18
CA TRP A 75 22.59 -6.07 16.24
C TRP A 75 22.56 -5.11 17.43
N LYS A 76 23.75 -4.80 17.96
CA LYS A 76 23.89 -3.86 19.09
C LYS A 76 23.99 -2.41 18.62
N ASP A 77 24.70 -2.20 17.53
CA ASP A 77 25.00 -0.91 16.92
C ASP A 77 25.22 -1.08 15.41
N TYR A 78 25.54 0.02 14.72
CA TYR A 78 25.74 0.01 13.27
C TYR A 78 26.96 -0.84 12.85
N ASP A 79 28.04 -0.82 13.62
CA ASP A 79 29.26 -1.55 13.26
C ASP A 79 29.06 -3.08 13.41
N ASP A 80 28.36 -3.51 14.46
CA ASP A 80 27.92 -4.91 14.63
C ASP A 80 26.96 -5.33 13.52
N PHE A 81 26.05 -4.44 13.10
CA PHE A 81 25.18 -4.67 11.95
C PHE A 81 25.99 -4.87 10.67
N GLU A 82 26.91 -3.97 10.35
CA GLU A 82 27.70 -4.04 9.12
C GLU A 82 28.61 -5.28 9.11
N LYS A 83 29.18 -5.65 10.26
CA LYS A 83 29.99 -6.86 10.39
C LYS A 83 29.21 -8.16 10.15
N LYS A 84 27.92 -8.20 10.54
CA LYS A 84 27.07 -9.40 10.41
C LYS A 84 26.30 -9.47 9.08
N TYR A 85 25.86 -8.30 8.60
CA TYR A 85 24.82 -8.16 7.56
C TYR A 85 25.21 -7.17 6.46
N GLY A 86 26.37 -6.53 6.57
CA GLY A 86 26.93 -5.66 5.53
C GLY A 86 27.19 -6.43 4.24
N SER A 87 27.12 -5.74 3.11
CA SER A 87 27.23 -6.37 1.78
C SER A 87 28.58 -7.05 1.56
N ASP A 88 29.63 -6.54 2.20
CA ASP A 88 30.99 -7.05 2.07
C ASP A 88 31.22 -8.32 2.91
N ALA A 89 30.48 -8.47 4.01
CA ALA A 89 30.59 -9.60 4.93
C ALA A 89 29.56 -10.70 4.64
N ASN A 90 28.35 -10.32 4.21
CA ASN A 90 27.22 -11.22 4.00
C ASN A 90 26.34 -10.75 2.82
N PRO A 91 26.71 -11.08 1.58
CA PRO A 91 25.93 -10.74 0.39
C PRO A 91 24.49 -11.27 0.41
N GLU A 92 24.25 -12.44 1.00
CA GLU A 92 22.90 -13.01 1.13
C GLU A 92 22.01 -12.16 2.04
N SER A 93 22.57 -11.62 3.12
CA SER A 93 21.84 -10.68 3.97
C SER A 93 21.44 -9.42 3.22
N LEU A 94 22.28 -8.91 2.31
CA LEU A 94 21.89 -7.79 1.45
C LEU A 94 20.67 -8.14 0.61
N VAL A 95 20.61 -9.35 0.02
CA VAL A 95 19.45 -9.80 -0.77
C VAL A 95 18.18 -9.81 0.07
N VAL A 96 18.24 -10.38 1.29
CA VAL A 96 17.10 -10.41 2.23
C VAL A 96 16.64 -9.00 2.58
N ARG A 97 17.57 -8.12 2.92
CA ARG A 97 17.27 -6.73 3.30
C ARG A 97 16.70 -5.93 2.13
N ASP A 98 17.27 -6.08 0.94
CA ASP A 98 16.83 -5.34 -0.23
C ASP A 98 15.46 -5.81 -0.73
N PHE A 99 15.19 -7.12 -0.66
CA PHE A 99 13.88 -7.68 -0.97
C PHE A 99 12.78 -7.05 -0.10
N ILE A 100 12.97 -7.02 1.22
CA ILE A 100 11.99 -6.45 2.16
C ILE A 100 11.96 -4.92 2.06
N GLY A 101 13.11 -4.26 2.06
CA GLY A 101 13.20 -2.80 2.00
C GLY A 101 12.59 -2.21 0.72
N THR A 102 12.85 -2.84 -0.43
CA THR A 102 12.25 -2.44 -1.71
C THR A 102 10.74 -2.67 -1.71
N TRP A 103 10.25 -3.72 -1.06
CA TRP A 103 8.81 -3.97 -0.95
C TRP A 103 8.08 -2.85 -0.21
N TYR A 104 8.55 -2.49 0.99
CA TYR A 104 7.98 -1.37 1.75
C TYR A 104 8.17 -0.03 1.05
N ASN A 105 9.30 0.17 0.36
CA ASN A 105 9.51 1.38 -0.43
C ASN A 105 8.50 1.50 -1.58
N LYS A 106 8.18 0.39 -2.27
CA LYS A 106 7.13 0.38 -3.31
C LYS A 106 5.74 0.63 -2.73
N ALA A 107 5.42 0.07 -1.55
CA ALA A 107 4.17 0.36 -0.86
C ALA A 107 4.02 1.86 -0.55
N GLY A 108 5.07 2.47 -0.01
CA GLY A 108 5.12 3.91 0.24
C GLY A 108 5.04 4.77 -1.02
N LEU A 109 5.67 4.34 -2.10
CA LEU A 109 5.57 4.99 -3.41
C LEU A 109 4.12 5.03 -3.90
N LEU A 110 3.44 3.88 -3.85
CA LEU A 110 2.03 3.77 -4.27
C LEU A 110 1.11 4.64 -3.40
N LEU A 111 1.34 4.67 -2.09
CA LEU A 111 0.62 5.54 -1.17
C LEU A 111 0.83 7.02 -1.50
N ARG A 112 2.08 7.45 -1.67
CA ARG A 112 2.44 8.85 -1.93
C ARG A 112 1.82 9.40 -3.21
N TYR A 113 1.67 8.55 -4.24
CA TYR A 113 1.03 8.92 -5.49
C TYR A 113 -0.51 8.73 -5.48
N GLY A 114 -1.10 8.38 -4.33
CA GLY A 114 -2.54 8.16 -4.20
C GLY A 114 -3.07 6.96 -4.99
N MET A 115 -2.19 6.01 -5.34
CA MET A 115 -2.56 4.81 -6.10
C MET A 115 -3.25 3.76 -5.23
N ILE A 116 -3.04 3.81 -3.91
CA ILE A 116 -3.69 2.96 -2.91
C ILE A 116 -4.18 3.87 -1.78
N ASP A 117 -5.39 3.58 -1.27
CA ASP A 117 -5.95 4.26 -0.11
C ASP A 117 -5.13 3.99 1.16
N GLY A 118 -4.89 5.04 1.96
CA GLY A 118 -4.04 4.94 3.15
C GLY A 118 -4.63 4.09 4.27
N GLU A 119 -5.96 4.12 4.47
CA GLU A 119 -6.62 3.31 5.50
C GLU A 119 -6.62 1.83 5.10
N LEU A 120 -6.89 1.54 3.82
CA LEU A 120 -6.78 0.18 3.26
C LEU A 120 -5.36 -0.37 3.39
N LEU A 121 -4.34 0.43 3.09
CA LEU A 121 -2.94 0.03 3.22
C LEU A 121 -2.54 -0.19 4.69
N TYR A 122 -3.07 0.65 5.60
CA TYR A 122 -2.87 0.49 7.04
C TYR A 122 -3.45 -0.82 7.56
N ASP A 123 -4.67 -1.17 7.14
CA ASP A 123 -5.30 -2.43 7.53
C ASP A 123 -4.52 -3.65 7.03
N PHE A 124 -3.79 -3.51 5.92
CA PHE A 124 -3.00 -4.59 5.32
C PHE A 124 -1.61 -4.75 5.93
N LEU A 125 -0.86 -3.65 6.13
CA LEU A 125 0.57 -3.71 6.52
C LEU A 125 1.01 -2.62 7.50
N GLY A 126 0.07 -1.90 8.12
CA GLY A 126 0.36 -0.72 8.96
C GLY A 126 1.22 -1.05 10.17
N TYR A 127 0.88 -2.11 10.91
CA TYR A 127 1.66 -2.55 12.07
C TYR A 127 3.10 -2.94 11.70
N ASP A 128 3.25 -3.80 10.69
CA ASP A 128 4.57 -4.28 10.27
C ASP A 128 5.45 -3.14 9.72
N SER A 129 4.86 -2.18 9.00
CA SER A 129 5.56 -0.98 8.54
C SER A 129 6.12 -0.16 9.68
N ILE A 130 5.32 0.07 10.72
CA ILE A 130 5.72 0.83 11.91
C ILE A 130 6.81 0.08 12.67
N SER A 131 6.59 -1.20 12.96
CA SER A 131 7.51 -2.04 13.73
C SER A 131 8.87 -2.16 13.05
N LEU A 132 8.88 -2.47 11.75
CA LEU A 132 10.12 -2.64 11.00
C LEU A 132 10.88 -1.33 10.80
N TRP A 133 10.19 -0.22 10.53
CA TRP A 133 10.89 1.06 10.44
C TRP A 133 11.45 1.53 11.79
N ASN A 134 10.74 1.26 12.89
CA ASN A 134 11.25 1.52 14.24
C ASN A 134 12.53 0.72 14.52
N LYS A 135 12.69 -0.47 13.92
CA LYS A 135 13.89 -1.31 14.03
C LYS A 135 15.02 -0.89 13.07
N TYR A 136 14.71 -0.73 11.78
CA TYR A 136 15.70 -0.54 10.70
C TYR A 136 15.91 0.90 10.27
N GLY A 137 15.02 1.83 10.62
CA GLY A 137 15.03 3.19 10.10
C GLY A 137 16.33 3.94 10.42
N GLU A 138 16.97 3.66 11.55
CA GLU A 138 18.28 4.22 11.88
C GLU A 138 19.39 3.67 10.98
N ILE A 139 19.43 2.35 10.73
CA ILE A 139 20.36 1.74 9.79
C ILE A 139 20.21 2.38 8.41
N VAL A 140 18.99 2.49 7.89
CA VAL A 140 18.72 3.11 6.59
C VAL A 140 19.20 4.57 6.58
N ARG A 141 18.90 5.36 7.61
CA ARG A 141 19.36 6.76 7.71
C ARG A 141 20.88 6.88 7.75
N THR A 142 21.57 5.96 8.41
CA THR A 142 23.04 5.93 8.46
C THR A 142 23.62 5.54 7.11
N GLN A 143 23.10 4.49 6.46
CA GLN A 143 23.51 4.07 5.13
C GLN A 143 23.32 5.16 4.06
N ARG A 144 22.22 5.92 4.11
CA ARG A 144 22.01 7.09 3.22
C ARG A 144 23.16 8.10 3.29
N LYS A 145 23.68 8.35 4.50
CA LYS A 145 24.79 9.28 4.73
C LYS A 145 26.12 8.69 4.27
N LEU A 146 26.40 7.44 4.65
CA LEU A 146 27.66 6.78 4.35
C LEU A 146 27.86 6.53 2.85
N TYR A 147 26.81 6.08 2.17
CA TYR A 147 26.86 5.79 0.73
C TYR A 147 26.49 6.98 -0.15
N SER A 148 26.18 8.15 0.43
CA SER A 148 25.75 9.34 -0.31
C SER A 148 24.53 9.10 -1.22
N VAL A 149 23.60 8.26 -0.79
CA VAL A 149 22.34 7.95 -1.51
C VAL A 149 21.15 8.42 -0.67
N PRO A 150 20.83 9.73 -0.64
CA PRO A 150 19.78 10.26 0.23
C PRO A 150 18.38 9.69 -0.04
N GLU A 151 18.16 9.19 -1.27
CA GLU A 151 16.89 8.64 -1.74
C GLU A 151 16.66 7.16 -1.37
N MET A 152 17.65 6.48 -0.81
CA MET A 152 17.58 5.04 -0.49
C MET A 152 16.41 4.74 0.44
N TYR A 153 15.41 3.98 -0.03
CA TYR A 153 14.17 3.68 0.71
C TYR A 153 13.42 4.92 1.24
N ARG A 154 13.51 6.07 0.57
CA ARG A 154 12.82 7.31 1.01
C ARG A 154 11.34 7.05 1.23
N ASP A 155 10.70 6.34 0.31
CA ASP A 155 9.26 6.14 0.33
C ASP A 155 8.82 5.12 1.41
N TRP A 156 9.72 4.25 1.89
CA TRP A 156 9.46 3.48 3.11
C TRP A 156 9.38 4.40 4.35
N GLY A 157 10.23 5.42 4.43
CA GLY A 157 10.13 6.43 5.50
C GLY A 157 8.82 7.22 5.42
N TYR A 158 8.40 7.59 4.21
CA TYR A 158 7.09 8.21 3.99
C TYR A 158 5.94 7.30 4.41
N LEU A 159 5.99 6.00 4.06
CA LEU A 159 5.02 5.01 4.48
C LEU A 159 4.91 4.96 6.00
N TYR A 160 6.03 4.89 6.71
CA TYR A 160 6.07 4.91 8.17
C TYR A 160 5.33 6.13 8.75
N ASP A 161 5.64 7.34 8.25
CA ASP A 161 5.05 8.57 8.75
C ASP A 161 3.52 8.57 8.59
N GLU A 162 3.02 8.10 7.44
CA GLU A 162 1.58 7.99 7.19
C GLU A 162 0.92 6.90 8.05
N MET A 163 1.55 5.74 8.21
CA MET A 163 1.01 4.67 9.06
C MET A 163 0.94 5.11 10.53
N VAL A 164 1.95 5.83 11.03
CA VAL A 164 1.95 6.40 12.39
C VAL A 164 0.81 7.41 12.57
N LYS A 165 0.54 8.27 11.57
CA LYS A 165 -0.59 9.21 11.62
C LYS A 165 -1.92 8.48 11.74
N ILE A 166 -2.12 7.41 10.97
CA ILE A 166 -3.34 6.60 11.01
C ILE A 166 -3.47 5.87 12.35
N ALA A 167 -2.41 5.22 12.82
CA ALA A 167 -2.36 4.54 14.12
C ALA A 167 -2.72 5.48 15.28
N THR A 168 -2.11 6.67 15.29
CA THR A 168 -2.36 7.70 16.32
C THR A 168 -3.81 8.15 16.30
N ARG A 169 -4.39 8.38 15.11
CA ARG A 169 -5.81 8.73 14.94
C ARG A 169 -6.74 7.63 15.46
N ARG A 170 -6.33 6.37 15.32
CA ARG A 170 -7.05 5.18 15.83
C ARG A 170 -6.77 4.90 17.32
N GLY A 171 -5.95 5.71 18.00
CA GLY A 171 -5.67 5.58 19.43
C GLY A 171 -4.65 4.49 19.80
N LEU A 172 -3.83 4.05 18.84
CA LEU A 172 -2.79 3.03 19.06
C LEU A 172 -1.46 3.67 19.44
N ASP A 173 -0.77 3.08 20.44
CA ASP A 173 0.59 3.47 20.78
C ASP A 173 1.58 2.95 19.72
N THR A 174 2.28 3.88 19.08
CA THR A 174 3.26 3.60 18.01
C THR A 174 4.70 3.60 18.52
N LYS A 175 4.92 3.90 19.81
CA LYS A 175 6.23 3.85 20.44
C LYS A 175 6.61 2.40 20.72
N LYS A 176 7.85 2.06 20.33
CA LYS A 176 8.55 0.77 20.49
C LYS A 176 7.88 -0.19 21.49
N THR A 177 7.17 -1.19 20.98
CA THR A 177 6.75 -2.34 21.78
C THR A 177 7.29 -3.62 21.17
N GLN A 178 8.29 -4.15 21.88
CA GLN A 178 8.80 -5.52 21.89
C GLN A 178 9.48 -6.03 20.63
N GLU A 179 10.78 -6.33 20.79
CA GLU A 179 11.45 -7.34 20.00
C GLU A 179 10.57 -8.60 19.98
N PRO A 180 10.32 -9.20 18.80
CA PRO A 180 9.64 -10.48 18.75
C PRO A 180 10.49 -11.51 19.51
N THR A 181 10.09 -11.84 20.73
CA THR A 181 10.66 -12.96 21.49
C THR A 181 10.23 -14.25 20.80
N TYR A 182 11.06 -14.71 19.86
CA TYR A 182 10.94 -16.05 19.33
C TYR A 182 11.34 -17.05 20.41
N THR A 183 10.55 -18.11 20.56
CA THR A 183 10.96 -19.24 21.42
C THR A 183 12.27 -19.84 20.89
N ASP A 184 13.14 -20.29 21.80
CA ASP A 184 14.42 -20.90 21.41
C ASP A 184 14.25 -22.09 20.45
N GLU A 185 13.09 -22.76 20.54
CA GLU A 185 12.71 -23.83 19.63
C GLU A 185 12.49 -23.34 18.18
N LEU A 186 11.85 -22.18 18.00
CA LEU A 186 11.61 -21.60 16.69
C LEU A 186 12.92 -21.08 16.07
N ARG A 187 13.80 -20.48 16.87
CA ARG A 187 15.16 -20.08 16.45
C ARG A 187 15.97 -21.28 15.94
N ARG A 188 15.94 -22.41 16.65
CA ARG A 188 16.62 -23.66 16.24
C ARG A 188 16.03 -24.25 14.96
N LYS A 189 14.70 -24.23 14.79
CA LYS A 189 14.03 -24.75 13.58
C LYS A 189 14.30 -23.93 12.33
N LEU A 190 14.49 -22.62 12.46
CA LEU A 190 14.87 -21.75 11.34
C LEU A 190 16.33 -21.99 10.94
N ALA A 191 17.25 -22.09 11.90
CA ALA A 191 18.67 -22.36 11.63
C ALA A 191 18.91 -23.73 10.97
N ALA A 192 18.13 -24.76 11.32
CA ALA A 192 18.26 -26.10 10.76
C ALA A 192 17.70 -26.27 9.33
N LYS A 193 17.00 -25.27 8.79
CA LYS A 193 16.44 -25.30 7.42
C LYS A 193 17.24 -24.47 6.41
N SER A 194 18.34 -23.87 6.84
CA SER A 194 19.24 -23.05 6.04
C SER A 194 20.54 -23.77 5.64
N THR A 195 20.63 -25.08 5.92
CA THR A 195 21.64 -26.05 5.45
C THR A 195 20.99 -27.10 4.58
#